data_AF-A0A957X567-F1
#
_entry.id   AF-A0A957X567-F1
#
_cell.length_a   1.000
_cell.length_b   1.000
_cell.length_c   1.000
_cell.angle_alpha   90.00
_cell.angle_beta   90.00
_cell.angle_gamma   90.00
#
_symmetry.space_group_name_H-M   'P 1'
#
loop_
_entity.id
_entity.type
_entity.pdbx_description
1 polymer ?
#
loop_
_entity_poly.entity_id
_entity_poly.type
_entity_poly.pdbx_seq_one_letter_code
_entity_poly.pdbx_strand_id
1 'polypeptide(L)'
;TAVANPPTIDLPALASPRTVEQTYTVKCGEVGDHTFTFDADIAPLDPDDVDLDLSNNRATAILNVECIFKLDLRTIGWHLISMPVIPHNAQIGILLQEIAGGYAKVLSFEAGALAYVPTLPGFNTLSTMDGMHGFWILVEQGGIVNVHGNLQPLDTPIALEEGWNLVSYLPQDPKLVADALASIAGKYDKVLGFDRGATSYYAALQPPLNSLQVMERGKGYWIHMTEAGILNYALASSLAQSAATDTVNQPQAIDGMAATSQWINVYSTSSTRNVEPLPVGTTVTAIGEDSRVLGQVTVRTAGWYGVLAVYGADGSDSEFRGARVGEQIRFLINGDPATVVNGQNPVWTNNGDLFQVDLEISGQSDAHKIFLPTVQR
;
A
#
# COMPACT_ATOMS: atom_id res chain seq x y z
N THR A 1 -1.95 -8.22 23.35
CA THR A 1 -2.86 -8.59 24.45
C THR A 1 -2.63 -10.04 24.81
N ALA A 2 -2.31 -10.33 26.08
CA ALA A 2 -2.33 -11.71 26.57
C ALA A 2 -3.80 -12.08 26.82
N VAL A 3 -4.26 -13.22 26.30
CA VAL A 3 -5.55 -13.77 26.73
C VAL A 3 -5.30 -14.42 28.08
N ALA A 4 -5.54 -13.68 29.16
CA ALA A 4 -5.45 -14.20 30.51
C ALA A 4 -6.72 -15.01 30.82
N ASN A 5 -6.56 -16.33 30.87
CA ASN A 5 -7.07 -17.19 31.93
C ASN A 5 -6.77 -18.65 31.56
N PRO A 6 -5.66 -19.25 32.02
CA PRO A 6 -5.77 -20.65 32.37
C PRO A 6 -6.83 -20.77 33.50
N PRO A 7 -7.66 -21.83 33.50
CA PRO A 7 -8.64 -22.04 34.55
C PRO A 7 -7.96 -22.21 35.91
N THR A 8 -8.65 -21.83 36.98
CA THR A 8 -8.34 -22.30 38.34
C THR A 8 -8.19 -23.82 38.29
N ILE A 9 -7.04 -24.32 38.75
CA ILE A 9 -6.77 -25.76 38.77
C ILE A 9 -6.91 -26.23 40.22
N ASP A 10 -7.95 -27.03 40.48
CA ASP A 10 -8.07 -27.73 41.75
C ASP A 10 -7.10 -28.91 41.74
N LEU A 11 -6.28 -28.99 42.78
CA LEU A 11 -5.25 -29.99 42.86
C LEU A 11 -5.24 -30.61 44.26
N PRO A 12 -5.05 -31.94 44.40
CA PRO A 12 -5.07 -32.59 45.71
C PRO A 12 -3.97 -32.05 46.62
N ALA A 13 -4.24 -31.96 47.93
CA ALA A 13 -3.23 -31.63 48.93
C ALA A 13 -2.12 -32.69 48.94
N LEU A 14 -0.86 -32.24 48.98
CA LEU A 14 0.32 -33.11 48.99
C LEU A 14 1.30 -32.63 50.06
N ALA A 15 2.05 -33.57 50.65
CA ALA A 15 3.11 -33.27 51.62
C ALA A 15 4.44 -32.85 50.97
N SER A 16 4.49 -32.71 49.64
CA SER A 16 5.70 -32.35 48.89
C SER A 16 5.38 -31.33 47.80
N PRO A 17 6.32 -30.41 47.47
CA PRO A 17 6.16 -29.50 46.34
C PRO A 17 5.89 -30.24 45.03
N ARG A 18 5.10 -29.64 44.15
CA ARG A 18 4.87 -30.11 42.79
C ARG A 18 5.01 -28.94 41.81
N THR A 19 5.41 -29.26 40.59
CA THR A 19 5.39 -28.31 39.48
C THR A 19 4.03 -28.36 38.80
N VAL A 20 3.43 -27.19 38.55
CA VAL A 20 2.22 -27.05 37.73
C VAL A 20 2.62 -26.33 36.44
N GLU A 21 2.51 -27.02 35.31
CA GLU A 21 2.80 -26.45 34.00
C GLU A 21 1.54 -25.80 33.42
N GLN A 22 1.65 -24.53 33.02
CA GLN A 22 0.57 -23.79 32.36
C GLN A 22 1.10 -23.13 31.08
N THR A 23 0.35 -23.27 29.99
CA THR A 23 0.71 -22.70 28.69
C THR A 23 -0.06 -21.42 28.42
N TYR A 24 0.66 -20.35 28.08
CA TYR A 24 0.09 -19.07 27.70
C TYR A 24 0.36 -18.78 26.22
N THR A 25 -0.63 -18.22 25.52
CA THR A 25 -0.44 -17.68 24.16
C THR A 25 -0.39 -16.16 24.23
N VAL A 26 0.77 -15.60 23.92
CA VAL A 26 0.97 -14.16 23.80
C VAL A 26 0.78 -13.74 22.34
N LYS A 27 -0.04 -12.71 22.12
CA LYS A 27 -0.22 -12.08 20.81
C LYS A 27 0.23 -10.62 20.88
N CYS A 28 1.07 -10.24 19.92
CA CYS A 28 1.43 -8.85 19.68
C CYS A 28 0.22 -8.07 19.18
N GLY A 29 -0.14 -7.00 19.90
CA GLY A 29 -1.17 -6.05 19.47
C GLY A 29 -0.58 -4.78 18.84
N GLU A 30 0.62 -4.40 19.29
CA GLU A 30 1.34 -3.21 18.87
C GLU A 30 2.84 -3.51 18.78
N VAL A 31 3.56 -2.78 17.93
CA VAL A 31 5.01 -2.91 17.73
C VAL A 31 5.76 -2.23 18.87
N GLY A 32 6.86 -2.81 19.33
CA GLY A 32 7.66 -2.34 20.45
C GLY A 32 7.90 -3.41 21.51
N ASP A 33 8.57 -3.02 22.60
CA ASP A 33 8.84 -3.90 23.73
C ASP A 33 7.62 -4.02 24.65
N HIS A 34 7.22 -5.25 24.94
CA HIS A 34 6.12 -5.57 25.85
C HIS A 34 6.60 -6.46 26.99
N THR A 35 6.25 -6.08 28.21
CA THR A 35 6.47 -6.89 29.41
C THR A 35 5.17 -7.54 29.82
N PHE A 36 5.17 -8.88 29.89
CA PHE A 36 4.07 -9.68 30.38
C PHE A 36 4.44 -10.21 31.77
N THR A 37 3.58 -9.92 32.74
CA THR A 37 3.70 -10.43 34.10
C THR A 37 2.69 -11.54 34.31
N PHE A 38 3.16 -12.68 34.80
CA PHE A 38 2.33 -13.83 35.16
C PHE A 38 2.43 -13.99 36.67
N ASP A 39 1.33 -13.70 37.37
CA ASP A 39 1.20 -13.92 38.79
C ASP A 39 0.45 -15.22 39.03
N ALA A 40 1.03 -16.09 39.85
CA ALA A 40 0.40 -17.30 40.35
C ALA A 40 0.22 -17.17 41.86
N ASP A 41 -1.00 -17.37 42.32
CA ASP A 41 -1.37 -17.41 43.72
C ASP A 41 -2.01 -18.78 44.00
N ILE A 42 -1.63 -19.41 45.13
CA ILE A 42 -2.27 -20.63 45.61
C ILE A 42 -2.89 -20.37 47.00
N ALA A 43 -4.01 -21.05 47.26
CA ALA A 43 -4.66 -21.04 48.56
C ALA A 43 -5.28 -22.42 48.83
N PRO A 44 -5.36 -22.86 50.09
CA PRO A 44 -6.11 -24.05 50.45
C PRO A 44 -7.57 -23.93 50.00
N LEU A 45 -8.10 -24.98 49.37
CA LEU A 45 -9.50 -25.03 48.95
C LEU A 45 -10.42 -25.39 50.14
N ASP A 46 -9.95 -26.24 51.04
CA ASP A 46 -10.61 -26.57 52.30
C ASP A 46 -10.15 -25.62 53.41
N PRO A 47 -11.06 -24.95 54.15
CA PRO A 47 -10.69 -24.11 55.29
C PRO A 47 -9.95 -24.83 56.42
N ASP A 48 -10.08 -26.15 56.53
CA ASP A 48 -9.41 -26.97 57.54
C ASP A 48 -7.97 -27.36 57.14
N ASP A 49 -7.58 -27.16 55.87
CA ASP A 49 -6.20 -27.36 55.39
C ASP A 49 -5.31 -26.18 55.83
N VAL A 50 -4.21 -26.50 56.53
CA VAL A 50 -3.25 -25.49 57.03
C VAL A 50 -1.98 -25.53 56.20
N ASP A 51 -1.71 -24.42 55.50
CA ASP A 51 -0.38 -24.13 54.98
C ASP A 51 0.45 -23.36 56.03
N LEU A 52 1.58 -23.97 56.41
CA LEU A 52 2.47 -23.44 57.44
C LEU A 52 3.45 -22.39 56.90
N ASP A 53 3.61 -22.29 55.58
CA ASP A 53 4.53 -21.35 54.93
C ASP A 53 3.84 -20.54 53.83
N LEU A 54 3.06 -19.55 54.27
CA LEU A 54 2.35 -18.64 53.36
C LEU A 54 3.28 -17.79 52.46
N SER A 55 4.58 -17.76 52.75
CA SER A 55 5.54 -16.94 51.98
C SER A 55 5.82 -17.51 50.59
N ASN A 56 5.49 -18.78 50.35
CA ASN A 56 5.68 -19.47 49.07
C ASN A 56 4.39 -19.58 48.24
N ASN A 57 3.26 -19.00 48.71
CA ASN A 57 1.97 -19.08 48.04
C ASN A 57 1.82 -18.17 46.82
N ARG A 58 2.85 -17.37 46.53
CA ARG A 58 2.86 -16.45 45.41
C ARG A 58 4.14 -16.59 44.61
N ALA A 59 4.01 -16.66 43.31
CA ALA A 59 5.12 -16.59 42.38
C ALA A 59 4.80 -15.62 41.23
N THR A 60 5.83 -14.90 40.77
CA THR A 60 5.72 -14.01 39.61
C THR A 60 6.76 -14.42 38.58
N ALA A 61 6.33 -14.52 37.32
CA ALA A 61 7.21 -14.69 36.17
C ALA A 61 7.06 -13.48 35.23
N ILE A 62 8.17 -13.07 34.62
CA ILE A 62 8.21 -11.95 33.68
C ILE A 62 8.68 -12.49 32.32
N LEU A 63 7.94 -12.15 31.26
CA LEU A 63 8.32 -12.39 29.88
C LEU A 63 8.42 -11.05 29.15
N ASN A 64 9.58 -10.76 28.59
CA ASN A 64 9.77 -9.63 27.69
C ASN A 64 9.67 -10.12 26.25
N VAL A 65 8.84 -9.48 25.45
CA VAL A 65 8.65 -9.78 24.03
C VAL A 65 8.78 -8.49 23.23
N GLU A 66 9.68 -8.47 22.27
CA GLU A 66 9.70 -7.43 21.24
C GLU A 66 8.72 -7.82 20.13
N CYS A 67 7.69 -7.00 19.94
CA CYS A 67 6.75 -7.12 18.84
C CYS A 67 7.27 -6.32 17.64
N ILE A 68 7.55 -7.00 16.53
CA ILE A 68 8.20 -6.42 15.34
C ILE A 68 7.20 -6.01 14.26
N PHE A 69 7.53 -4.98 13.50
CA PHE A 69 6.78 -4.63 12.29
C PHE A 69 7.27 -5.46 11.11
N LYS A 70 6.35 -6.07 10.36
CA LYS A 70 6.69 -6.90 9.20
C LYS A 70 6.37 -6.15 7.92
N LEU A 71 7.40 -5.84 7.16
CA LEU A 71 7.27 -5.28 5.82
C LEU A 71 7.28 -6.42 4.79
N ASP A 72 6.23 -6.52 3.98
CA ASP A 72 6.08 -7.57 2.98
C ASP A 72 6.64 -7.11 1.63
N LEU A 73 7.78 -7.69 1.23
CA LEU A 73 8.48 -7.43 -0.03
C LEU A 73 8.64 -8.73 -0.82
N ARG A 74 7.70 -9.67 -0.71
CA ARG A 74 7.84 -11.01 -1.34
C ARG A 74 7.71 -10.99 -2.86
N THR A 75 7.06 -9.98 -3.43
CA THR A 75 6.89 -9.84 -4.87
C THR A 75 8.12 -9.20 -5.53
N ILE A 76 8.32 -9.47 -6.82
CA ILE A 76 9.37 -8.82 -7.63
C ILE A 76 8.81 -7.53 -8.21
N GLY A 77 9.69 -6.53 -8.39
CA GLY A 77 9.36 -5.24 -8.97
C GLY A 77 9.34 -4.12 -7.94
N TRP A 78 8.73 -3.00 -8.32
CA TRP A 78 8.63 -1.82 -7.47
C TRP A 78 7.67 -2.02 -6.30
N HIS A 79 8.09 -1.54 -5.13
CA HIS A 79 7.26 -1.43 -3.94
C HIS A 79 7.36 0.00 -3.43
N LEU A 80 6.23 0.68 -3.23
CA LEU A 80 6.16 1.98 -2.55
C LEU A 80 5.74 1.74 -1.10
N ILE A 81 6.71 1.78 -0.21
CA ILE A 81 6.54 1.37 1.18
C ILE A 81 6.77 2.52 2.13
N SER A 82 6.30 2.33 3.36
CA SER A 82 6.73 3.12 4.50
C SER A 82 6.66 2.24 5.76
N MET A 83 7.21 2.72 6.87
CA MET A 83 7.15 1.99 8.14
C MET A 83 6.69 2.94 9.25
N PRO A 84 5.69 2.59 10.07
CA PRO A 84 5.22 3.46 11.15
C PRO A 84 6.09 3.29 12.42
N VAL A 85 7.40 3.06 12.25
CA VAL A 85 8.31 2.60 13.31
C VAL A 85 9.52 3.52 13.36
N ILE A 86 9.93 3.89 14.57
CA ILE A 86 11.24 4.45 14.87
C ILE A 86 12.19 3.26 15.03
N PRO A 87 13.02 2.92 14.02
CA PRO A 87 13.79 1.70 14.08
C PRO A 87 14.93 1.81 15.07
N HIS A 88 15.27 0.72 15.76
CA HIS A 88 16.46 0.68 16.64
C HIS A 88 17.75 1.01 15.87
N ASN A 89 17.79 0.65 14.58
CA ASN A 89 18.85 1.04 13.67
C ASN A 89 18.25 1.40 12.32
N ALA A 90 18.38 2.65 11.91
CA ALA A 90 17.80 3.16 10.67
C ALA A 90 18.67 2.91 9.42
N GLN A 91 19.89 2.37 9.55
CA GLN A 91 20.79 2.17 8.40
C GLN A 91 20.22 1.16 7.41
N ILE A 92 20.13 1.52 6.13
CA ILE A 92 19.48 0.69 5.09
C ILE A 92 20.07 -0.71 5.00
N GLY A 93 21.40 -0.82 5.02
CA GLY A 93 22.08 -2.11 4.93
C GLY A 93 21.76 -3.06 6.09
N ILE A 94 21.37 -2.53 7.26
CA ILE A 94 20.97 -3.32 8.43
C ILE A 94 19.47 -3.60 8.39
N LEU A 95 18.66 -2.59 8.08
CA LEU A 95 17.21 -2.75 7.97
C LEU A 95 16.80 -3.77 6.91
N LEU A 96 17.43 -3.74 5.74
CA LEU A 96 17.11 -4.63 4.63
C LEU A 96 18.01 -5.88 4.57
N GLN A 97 18.69 -6.23 5.68
CA GLN A 97 19.63 -7.35 5.70
C GLN A 97 18.99 -8.70 5.34
N GLU A 98 17.70 -8.89 5.67
CA GLU A 98 16.97 -10.13 5.40
C GLU A 98 16.72 -10.36 3.90
N ILE A 99 16.80 -9.30 3.10
CA ILE A 99 16.75 -9.33 1.63
C ILE A 99 18.03 -8.78 1.01
N ALA A 100 19.17 -8.86 1.71
CA ALA A 100 20.45 -8.38 1.20
C ALA A 100 20.79 -9.05 -0.15
N GLY A 101 21.10 -8.23 -1.15
CA GLY A 101 21.33 -8.70 -2.52
C GLY A 101 20.05 -9.02 -3.32
N GLY A 102 18.87 -8.91 -2.71
CA GLY A 102 17.57 -9.14 -3.34
C GLY A 102 16.86 -7.86 -3.83
N TYR A 103 17.51 -6.70 -3.77
CA TYR A 103 16.98 -5.45 -4.30
C TYR A 103 18.07 -4.66 -5.04
N ALA A 104 17.66 -3.99 -6.12
CA ALA A 104 18.55 -3.22 -6.96
C ALA A 104 18.84 -1.82 -6.40
N LYS A 105 17.81 -1.16 -5.85
CA LYS A 105 17.90 0.21 -5.32
C LYS A 105 16.75 0.54 -4.38
N VAL A 106 17.03 1.48 -3.47
CA VAL A 106 16.05 2.17 -2.62
C VAL A 106 16.08 3.65 -2.97
N LEU A 107 14.92 4.27 -3.18
CA LEU A 107 14.78 5.69 -3.45
C LEU A 107 13.89 6.35 -2.39
N SER A 108 14.17 7.59 -2.06
CA SER A 108 13.31 8.45 -1.25
C SER A 108 13.35 9.89 -1.77
N PHE A 109 12.65 10.80 -1.11
CA PHE A 109 12.59 12.20 -1.49
C PHE A 109 12.48 13.10 -0.27
N GLU A 110 13.42 14.04 -0.17
CA GLU A 110 13.43 15.11 0.83
C GLU A 110 14.13 16.32 0.20
N ALA A 111 13.34 17.31 -0.22
CA ALA A 111 13.79 18.45 -1.04
C ALA A 111 14.63 18.07 -2.29
N GLY A 112 14.46 16.84 -2.79
CA GLY A 112 15.26 16.27 -3.87
C GLY A 112 15.30 14.74 -3.81
N ALA A 113 15.67 14.12 -4.93
CA ALA A 113 15.74 12.66 -5.02
C ALA A 113 16.94 12.11 -4.22
N LEU A 114 16.67 11.11 -3.39
CA LEU A 114 17.68 10.38 -2.62
C LEU A 114 17.75 8.93 -3.11
N ALA A 115 18.94 8.37 -3.18
CA ALA A 115 19.15 7.01 -3.69
C ALA A 115 20.16 6.22 -2.86
N TYR A 116 19.86 4.94 -2.68
CA TYR A 116 20.76 3.91 -2.18
C TYR A 116 20.82 2.77 -3.19
N VAL A 117 21.99 2.54 -3.77
CA VAL A 117 22.28 1.50 -4.76
C VAL A 117 23.44 0.66 -4.20
N PRO A 118 23.20 -0.58 -3.73
CA PRO A 118 24.24 -1.40 -3.09
C PRO A 118 25.50 -1.60 -3.94
N THR A 119 25.35 -1.64 -5.27
CA THR A 119 26.44 -1.84 -6.23
C THR A 119 27.24 -0.58 -6.53
N LEU A 120 26.76 0.61 -6.10
CA LEU A 120 27.40 1.91 -6.32
C LEU A 120 27.52 2.72 -5.01
N PRO A 121 28.14 2.16 -3.96
CA PRO A 121 28.10 2.75 -2.61
C PRO A 121 28.69 4.17 -2.52
N GLY A 122 29.66 4.51 -3.37
CA GLY A 122 30.27 5.85 -3.42
C GLY A 122 29.36 6.96 -3.98
N PHE A 123 28.19 6.61 -4.52
CA PHE A 123 27.22 7.55 -5.09
C PHE A 123 25.90 7.61 -4.30
N ASN A 124 25.81 6.89 -3.18
CA ASN A 124 24.60 6.87 -2.36
C ASN A 124 24.40 8.23 -1.68
N THR A 125 23.20 8.78 -1.84
CA THR A 125 22.74 9.99 -1.13
C THR A 125 21.73 9.66 -0.04
N LEU A 126 21.18 8.45 -0.05
CA LEU A 126 20.33 7.89 1.00
C LEU A 126 21.12 6.86 1.82
N SER A 127 21.14 7.00 3.14
CA SER A 127 21.80 6.05 4.05
C SER A 127 20.85 5.38 5.05
N THR A 128 19.69 6.00 5.30
CA THR A 128 18.75 5.59 6.35
C THR A 128 17.32 5.48 5.83
N MET A 129 16.53 4.62 6.48
CA MET A 129 15.08 4.59 6.37
C MET A 129 14.47 4.86 7.74
N ASP A 130 13.66 5.91 7.83
CA ASP A 130 12.97 6.31 9.05
C ASP A 130 11.47 6.05 8.97
N GLY A 131 10.77 6.39 10.05
CA GLY A 131 9.33 6.19 10.17
C GLY A 131 8.45 7.30 9.59
N MET A 132 9.05 8.32 8.94
CA MET A 132 8.36 9.54 8.52
C MET A 132 8.27 9.66 7.00
N HIS A 133 9.27 9.14 6.28
CA HIS A 133 9.32 9.18 4.82
C HIS A 133 8.78 7.90 4.18
N GLY A 134 8.37 8.04 2.92
CA GLY A 134 8.12 6.90 2.03
C GLY A 134 9.40 6.47 1.30
N PHE A 135 9.39 5.23 0.80
CA PHE A 135 10.52 4.67 0.06
C PHE A 135 10.03 3.85 -1.12
N TRP A 136 10.68 4.02 -2.27
CA TRP A 136 10.59 3.05 -3.36
C TRP A 136 11.68 2.00 -3.19
N ILE A 137 11.35 0.72 -3.33
CA ILE A 137 12.31 -0.37 -3.39
C ILE A 137 12.08 -1.15 -4.68
N LEU A 138 13.12 -1.30 -5.50
CA LEU A 138 13.09 -2.21 -6.66
C LEU A 138 13.60 -3.57 -6.22
N VAL A 139 12.67 -4.50 -6.00
CA VAL A 139 12.95 -5.86 -5.51
C VAL A 139 13.19 -6.81 -6.68
N GLU A 140 14.26 -7.59 -6.63
CA GLU A 140 14.62 -8.62 -7.61
C GLU A 140 14.45 -10.04 -7.03
N GLN A 141 14.66 -10.18 -5.73
CA GLN A 141 14.40 -11.37 -4.95
C GLN A 141 13.75 -10.98 -3.62
N GLY A 142 12.48 -11.32 -3.46
CA GLY A 142 11.65 -10.85 -2.36
C GLY A 142 11.82 -11.61 -1.05
N GLY A 143 11.25 -11.03 0.01
CA GLY A 143 11.22 -11.58 1.36
C GLY A 143 10.31 -10.79 2.30
N ILE A 144 10.31 -11.16 3.57
CA ILE A 144 9.74 -10.34 4.64
C ILE A 144 10.90 -9.62 5.31
N VAL A 145 10.75 -8.32 5.57
CA VAL A 145 11.68 -7.55 6.38
C VAL A 145 11.06 -7.29 7.76
N ASN A 146 11.73 -7.76 8.79
CA ASN A 146 11.39 -7.56 10.20
C ASN A 146 12.05 -6.27 10.70
N VAL A 147 11.23 -5.23 10.91
CA VAL A 147 11.67 -3.94 11.43
C VAL A 147 11.49 -3.93 12.94
N HIS A 148 12.62 -3.81 13.65
CA HIS A 148 12.75 -3.73 15.10
C HIS A 148 12.73 -2.27 15.55
N GLY A 149 11.92 -1.94 16.55
CA GLY A 149 11.73 -0.56 17.00
C GLY A 149 10.40 -0.32 17.70
N ASN A 150 10.12 0.96 17.95
CA ASN A 150 8.88 1.41 18.58
C ASN A 150 7.97 2.12 17.57
N LEU A 151 6.65 2.06 17.75
CA LEU A 151 5.73 2.81 16.89
C LEU A 151 5.99 4.32 16.96
N GLN A 152 5.89 4.98 15.81
CA GLN A 152 5.84 6.43 15.73
C GLN A 152 4.49 6.91 16.30
N PRO A 153 4.48 7.86 17.27
CA PRO A 153 3.24 8.42 17.80
C PRO A 153 2.36 9.05 16.73
N LEU A 154 1.03 8.86 16.80
CA LEU A 154 0.10 9.40 15.79
C LEU A 154 0.04 10.94 15.77
N ASP A 155 0.42 11.59 16.87
CA ASP A 155 0.52 13.05 16.99
C ASP A 155 1.88 13.60 16.52
N THR A 156 2.78 12.74 16.02
CA THR A 156 4.06 13.20 15.45
C THR A 156 3.79 14.14 14.28
N PRO A 157 4.29 15.39 14.33
CA PRO A 157 4.13 16.33 13.23
C PRO A 157 5.00 15.92 12.04
N ILE A 158 4.39 15.73 10.87
CA ILE A 158 5.09 15.55 9.59
C ILE A 158 5.03 16.89 8.84
N ALA A 159 6.15 17.60 8.75
CA ALA A 159 6.23 18.82 7.96
C ALA A 159 6.21 18.47 6.46
N LEU A 160 5.34 19.12 5.69
CA LEU A 160 5.22 18.94 4.25
C LEU A 160 5.46 20.29 3.56
N GLU A 161 6.40 20.29 2.62
CA GLU A 161 6.75 21.45 1.83
C GLU A 161 5.76 21.64 0.67
N GLU A 162 5.72 22.83 0.07
CA GLU A 162 4.99 23.03 -1.18
C GLU A 162 5.58 22.14 -2.29
N GLY A 163 4.72 21.51 -3.10
CA GLY A 163 5.12 20.53 -4.11
C GLY A 163 5.10 19.09 -3.60
N TRP A 164 5.95 18.25 -4.18
CA TRP A 164 5.94 16.81 -3.90
C TRP A 164 6.60 16.47 -2.57
N ASN A 165 5.91 15.64 -1.78
CA ASN A 165 6.42 15.05 -0.55
C ASN A 165 6.21 13.53 -0.60
N LEU A 166 7.17 12.75 -0.10
CA LEU A 166 7.08 11.29 -0.05
C LEU A 166 7.01 10.83 1.41
N VAL A 167 5.82 10.42 1.86
CA VAL A 167 5.50 10.31 3.28
C VAL A 167 5.10 8.90 3.71
N SER A 168 5.26 8.64 5.00
CA SER A 168 4.75 7.43 5.67
C SER A 168 3.28 7.55 6.09
N TYR A 169 2.62 6.39 6.22
CA TYR A 169 1.33 6.26 6.88
C TYR A 169 1.49 5.63 8.27
N LEU A 170 1.25 6.42 9.32
CA LEU A 170 1.43 6.01 10.72
C LEU A 170 0.28 5.16 11.32
N PRO A 171 -1.01 5.42 11.00
CA PRO A 171 -2.12 4.72 11.65
C PRO A 171 -2.05 3.20 11.50
N GLN A 172 -2.68 2.49 12.45
CA GLN A 172 -2.77 1.03 12.42
C GLN A 172 -3.78 0.53 11.40
N ASP A 173 -4.97 1.12 11.45
CA ASP A 173 -6.06 0.70 10.59
C ASP A 173 -6.05 1.49 9.28
N PRO A 174 -6.52 0.89 8.17
CA PRO A 174 -6.82 1.62 6.95
C PRO A 174 -7.76 2.81 7.19
N LYS A 175 -7.52 3.91 6.48
CA LYS A 175 -8.38 5.10 6.50
C LYS A 175 -8.63 5.61 5.10
N LEU A 176 -9.78 6.24 4.87
CA LEU A 176 -9.99 6.97 3.62
C LEU A 176 -8.93 8.08 3.48
N VAL A 177 -8.53 8.39 2.24
CA VAL A 177 -7.54 9.46 1.97
C VAL A 177 -7.96 10.77 2.66
N ALA A 178 -9.23 11.16 2.55
CA ALA A 178 -9.74 12.39 3.16
C ALA A 178 -9.64 12.39 4.69
N ASP A 179 -9.91 11.26 5.34
CA ASP A 179 -9.83 11.14 6.80
C ASP A 179 -8.38 11.12 7.27
N ALA A 180 -7.53 10.37 6.58
CA ALA A 180 -6.10 10.25 6.88
C ALA A 180 -5.39 11.61 6.78
N LEU A 181 -5.77 12.44 5.80
CA LEU A 181 -5.14 13.72 5.49
C LEU A 181 -5.95 14.93 6.02
N ALA A 182 -6.87 14.72 6.96
CA ALA A 182 -7.76 15.76 7.47
C ALA A 182 -7.04 17.00 8.03
N SER A 183 -5.85 16.83 8.62
CA SER A 183 -5.01 17.92 9.14
C SER A 183 -4.46 18.87 8.06
N ILE A 184 -4.41 18.41 6.80
CA ILE A 184 -3.94 19.18 5.64
C ILE A 184 -5.04 19.35 4.58
N ALA A 185 -6.31 19.18 4.96
CA ALA A 185 -7.44 19.31 4.04
C ALA A 185 -7.41 20.67 3.32
N GLY A 186 -7.52 20.63 1.99
CA GLY A 186 -7.47 21.82 1.13
C GLY A 186 -6.06 22.35 0.82
N LYS A 187 -5.00 21.70 1.30
CA LYS A 187 -3.60 22.07 1.02
C LYS A 187 -2.87 21.12 0.06
N TYR A 188 -3.58 20.15 -0.53
CA TYR A 188 -3.05 19.21 -1.50
C TYR A 188 -4.05 18.99 -2.63
N ASP A 189 -3.56 18.69 -3.84
CA ASP A 189 -4.39 18.47 -5.02
C ASP A 189 -4.39 17.00 -5.49
N LYS A 190 -3.32 16.25 -5.21
CA LYS A 190 -3.21 14.83 -5.57
C LYS A 190 -2.38 14.00 -4.60
N VAL A 191 -2.73 12.72 -4.49
CA VAL A 191 -2.03 11.69 -3.72
C VAL A 191 -1.82 10.47 -4.61
N LEU A 192 -0.59 9.98 -4.69
CA LEU A 192 -0.24 8.80 -5.48
C LEU A 192 0.26 7.69 -4.54
N GLY A 193 -0.26 6.48 -4.74
CA GLY A 193 0.14 5.27 -4.05
C GLY A 193 0.51 4.17 -5.03
N PHE A 194 1.12 3.10 -4.54
CA PHE A 194 1.44 1.94 -5.37
C PHE A 194 1.35 0.65 -4.56
N ASP A 195 0.50 -0.26 -5.01
CA ASP A 195 0.36 -1.61 -4.46
C ASP A 195 0.14 -2.57 -5.64
N ARG A 196 1.24 -3.18 -6.10
CA ARG A 196 1.26 -4.01 -7.33
C ARG A 196 0.71 -3.27 -8.57
N GLY A 197 0.71 -1.94 -8.51
CA GLY A 197 0.14 -1.04 -9.51
C GLY A 197 -0.14 0.35 -8.92
N ALA A 198 -0.12 1.34 -9.79
CA ALA A 198 -0.33 2.75 -9.51
C ALA A 198 -1.78 3.04 -9.10
N THR A 199 -1.97 3.62 -7.91
CA THR A 199 -3.26 4.13 -7.44
C THR A 199 -3.16 5.64 -7.26
N SER A 200 -4.22 6.37 -7.57
CA SER A 200 -4.20 7.83 -7.61
C SER A 200 -5.48 8.41 -7.02
N TYR A 201 -5.32 9.47 -6.24
CA TYR A 201 -6.38 10.32 -5.72
C TYR A 201 -6.16 11.74 -6.20
N TYR A 202 -7.20 12.36 -6.72
CA TYR A 202 -7.23 13.76 -7.15
C TYR A 202 -8.39 14.47 -6.46
N ALA A 203 -8.10 15.56 -5.74
CA ALA A 203 -9.09 16.28 -4.93
C ALA A 203 -10.19 16.93 -5.79
N ALA A 204 -9.88 17.27 -7.05
CA ALA A 204 -10.82 17.85 -7.99
C ALA A 204 -11.81 16.83 -8.61
N LEU A 205 -11.53 15.52 -8.48
CA LEU A 205 -12.39 14.47 -9.03
C LEU A 205 -13.44 14.02 -8.03
N GLN A 206 -14.58 13.58 -8.55
CA GLN A 206 -15.59 12.91 -7.72
C GLN A 206 -15.00 11.63 -7.13
N PRO A 207 -15.29 11.31 -5.84
CA PRO A 207 -14.64 10.19 -5.16
C PRO A 207 -14.68 8.86 -5.93
N PRO A 208 -15.78 8.45 -6.59
CA PRO A 208 -15.81 7.19 -7.33
C PRO A 208 -14.81 7.08 -8.49
N LEU A 209 -14.30 8.20 -9.04
CA LEU A 209 -13.32 8.17 -10.12
C LEU A 209 -11.92 7.78 -9.65
N ASN A 210 -11.56 8.13 -8.42
CA ASN A 210 -10.23 7.89 -7.87
C ASN A 210 -9.97 6.40 -7.68
N SER A 211 -8.75 5.96 -8.00
CA SER A 211 -8.32 4.58 -7.77
C SER A 211 -7.72 4.36 -6.37
N LEU A 212 -7.14 5.41 -5.78
CA LEU A 212 -6.73 5.42 -4.37
C LEU A 212 -7.86 5.96 -3.50
N GLN A 213 -8.50 5.07 -2.73
CA GLN A 213 -9.56 5.41 -1.78
C GLN A 213 -9.08 5.37 -0.33
N VAL A 214 -8.23 4.39 -0.02
CA VAL A 214 -7.75 4.10 1.33
C VAL A 214 -6.23 4.19 1.41
N MET A 215 -5.74 4.78 2.50
CA MET A 215 -4.34 4.72 2.91
C MET A 215 -4.16 3.62 3.96
N GLU A 216 -3.08 2.87 3.86
CA GLU A 216 -2.85 1.66 4.65
C GLU A 216 -1.42 1.61 5.19
N ARG A 217 -1.27 0.96 6.35
CA ARG A 217 0.02 0.73 7.01
C ARG A 217 0.95 -0.09 6.11
N GLY A 218 2.22 0.28 6.10
CA GLY A 218 3.26 -0.37 5.30
C GLY A 218 3.41 0.17 3.88
N LYS A 219 2.50 1.04 3.42
CA LYS A 219 2.53 1.67 2.10
C LYS A 219 3.08 3.09 2.19
N GLY A 220 3.82 3.52 1.18
CA GLY A 220 4.27 4.91 1.02
C GLY A 220 3.29 5.69 0.15
N TYR A 221 3.30 7.02 0.29
CA TYR A 221 2.42 7.89 -0.48
C TYR A 221 3.17 9.14 -0.94
N TRP A 222 3.02 9.48 -2.21
CA TRP A 222 3.36 10.81 -2.70
C TRP A 222 2.18 11.74 -2.48
N ILE A 223 2.41 12.87 -1.85
CA ILE A 223 1.42 13.94 -1.67
C ILE A 223 1.96 15.18 -2.36
N HIS A 224 1.19 15.73 -3.30
CA HIS A 224 1.50 17.02 -3.89
C HIS A 224 0.75 18.11 -3.14
N MET A 225 1.50 18.91 -2.41
CA MET A 225 1.00 20.04 -1.63
C MET A 225 0.90 21.28 -2.52
N THR A 226 -0.22 21.99 -2.43
CA THR A 226 -0.40 23.32 -3.05
C THR A 226 0.03 24.45 -2.13
N GLU A 227 0.23 24.15 -0.84
CA GLU A 227 0.75 25.05 0.20
C GLU A 227 1.42 24.17 1.26
N ALA A 228 2.54 24.62 1.83
CA ALA A 228 3.17 23.92 2.95
C ALA A 228 2.21 23.70 4.13
N GLY A 229 2.41 22.61 4.87
CA GLY A 229 1.51 22.21 5.95
C GLY A 229 2.14 21.21 6.92
N ILE A 230 1.40 20.90 7.99
CA ILE A 230 1.80 19.88 8.96
C ILE A 230 0.74 18.78 8.94
N LEU A 231 1.13 17.61 8.47
CA LEU A 231 0.33 16.40 8.55
C LEU A 231 0.44 15.83 9.96
N ASN A 232 -0.71 15.62 10.59
CA ASN A 232 -0.86 15.01 11.90
C ASN A 232 -2.00 13.98 11.84
N TYR A 233 -1.70 12.74 12.23
CA TYR A 233 -2.62 11.60 12.13
C TYR A 233 -3.52 11.42 13.36
N ALA A 234 -3.25 12.10 14.47
CA ALA A 234 -4.11 12.04 15.66
C ALA A 234 -5.52 12.56 15.36
N LEU A 235 -5.65 13.58 14.50
CA LEU A 235 -6.96 14.08 14.05
C LEU A 235 -7.75 13.02 13.28
N ALA A 236 -7.07 12.20 12.47
CA ALA A 236 -7.66 11.13 11.69
C ALA A 236 -8.23 10.01 12.57
N SER A 237 -7.71 9.81 13.78
CA SER A 237 -8.22 8.79 14.74
C SER A 237 -9.53 9.15 15.45
N SER A 238 -9.95 10.42 15.40
CA SER A 238 -11.21 10.88 16.01
C SER A 238 -12.44 10.78 15.09
N LEU A 239 -12.24 10.50 13.80
CA LEU A 239 -13.31 10.37 12.81
C LEU A 239 -13.73 8.90 12.72
N ALA A 240 -15.04 8.66 12.86
CA ALA A 240 -15.62 7.32 12.82
C ALA A 240 -15.31 6.62 11.49
N GLN A 241 -14.89 5.36 11.61
CA GLN A 241 -14.41 4.50 10.54
C GLN A 241 -15.51 4.26 9.49
N SER A 242 -15.48 4.95 8.36
CA SER A 242 -16.24 4.52 7.19
C SER A 242 -15.37 3.56 6.37
N ALA A 243 -15.66 2.27 6.48
CA ALA A 243 -15.10 1.27 5.59
C ALA A 243 -15.53 1.59 4.15
N ALA A 244 -14.56 1.65 3.23
CA ALA A 244 -14.87 1.68 1.80
C ALA A 244 -15.54 0.35 1.41
N THR A 245 -16.74 0.42 0.83
CA THR A 245 -17.40 -0.73 0.20
C THR A 245 -16.64 -1.18 -1.05
N ASP A 246 -16.64 -2.49 -1.33
CA ASP A 246 -15.93 -3.27 -2.36
C ASP A 246 -16.04 -2.81 -3.84
N THR A 247 -16.53 -1.60 -4.14
CA THR A 247 -16.68 -1.06 -5.50
C THR A 247 -15.41 -0.34 -5.99
N VAL A 248 -14.22 -0.80 -5.60
CA VAL A 248 -12.97 -0.06 -5.83
C VAL A 248 -12.57 -0.07 -7.30
N ASN A 249 -12.29 1.12 -7.85
CA ASN A 249 -11.57 1.31 -9.11
C ASN A 249 -10.08 0.97 -8.93
N GLN A 250 -9.77 -0.26 -8.52
CA GLN A 250 -8.39 -0.75 -8.50
C GLN A 250 -7.91 -0.89 -9.96
N PRO A 251 -6.73 -0.37 -10.31
CA PRO A 251 -6.08 -0.71 -11.57
C PRO A 251 -5.85 -2.22 -11.60
N GLN A 252 -6.11 -2.85 -12.75
CA GLN A 252 -5.83 -4.27 -12.91
C GLN A 252 -4.33 -4.44 -13.18
N ALA A 253 -3.65 -5.23 -12.35
CA ALA A 253 -2.35 -5.78 -12.73
C ALA A 253 -2.60 -6.74 -13.91
N ILE A 254 -2.20 -6.32 -15.11
CA ILE A 254 -2.29 -7.16 -16.29
C ILE A 254 -1.09 -8.11 -16.27
N ASP A 255 -1.34 -9.40 -16.44
CA ASP A 255 -0.29 -10.40 -16.61
C ASP A 255 0.63 -9.99 -17.77
N GLY A 256 1.92 -9.84 -17.50
CA GLY A 256 2.92 -9.33 -18.45
C GLY A 256 3.14 -7.81 -18.49
N MET A 257 2.33 -7.00 -17.79
CA MET A 257 2.59 -5.56 -17.63
C MET A 257 3.39 -5.33 -16.34
N ALA A 258 4.69 -5.04 -16.46
CA ALA A 258 5.49 -4.61 -15.32
C ALA A 258 5.13 -3.16 -14.97
N ALA A 259 4.33 -2.96 -13.92
CA ALA A 259 4.03 -1.63 -13.40
C ALA A 259 5.34 -0.90 -13.01
N THR A 260 5.52 0.30 -13.56
CA THR A 260 6.70 1.13 -13.31
C THR A 260 6.44 2.13 -12.18
N SER A 261 7.50 2.75 -11.67
CA SER A 261 7.42 3.78 -10.64
C SER A 261 6.94 5.15 -11.14
N GLN A 262 6.60 5.27 -12.43
CA GLN A 262 6.18 6.52 -13.07
C GLN A 262 4.90 6.31 -13.90
N TRP A 263 3.92 7.18 -13.73
CA TRP A 263 2.68 7.14 -14.50
C TRP A 263 2.03 8.51 -14.63
N ILE A 264 1.34 8.74 -15.75
CA ILE A 264 0.28 9.74 -15.82
C ILE A 264 -1.07 9.06 -15.55
N ASN A 265 -2.12 9.85 -15.44
CA ASN A 265 -3.48 9.36 -15.28
C ASN A 265 -4.38 9.95 -16.36
N VAL A 266 -5.29 9.13 -16.87
CA VAL A 266 -6.38 9.58 -17.74
C VAL A 266 -7.71 9.14 -17.17
N TYR A 267 -8.76 9.91 -17.38
CA TYR A 267 -10.11 9.56 -16.94
C TYR A 267 -11.16 10.03 -17.93
N SER A 268 -12.38 9.51 -17.79
CA SER A 268 -13.54 9.97 -18.55
C SER A 268 -14.81 9.85 -17.72
N THR A 269 -15.75 10.74 -18.00
CA THR A 269 -17.13 10.69 -17.51
C THR A 269 -18.17 10.61 -18.64
N SER A 270 -17.72 10.45 -19.89
CA SER A 270 -18.57 10.63 -21.08
C SER A 270 -18.20 9.75 -22.28
N SER A 271 -17.42 8.68 -22.07
CA SER A 271 -17.04 7.79 -23.17
C SER A 271 -18.23 6.96 -23.67
N THR A 272 -18.28 6.71 -24.98
CA THR A 272 -19.43 6.07 -25.65
C THR A 272 -19.05 4.92 -26.59
N ARG A 273 -20.01 4.03 -26.83
CA ARG A 273 -20.05 3.04 -27.92
C ARG A 273 -21.31 3.27 -28.72
N ASN A 274 -21.18 3.63 -29.99
CA ASN A 274 -22.31 3.99 -30.85
C ASN A 274 -23.23 5.04 -30.19
N VAL A 275 -22.65 6.12 -29.62
CA VAL A 275 -23.36 7.19 -28.91
C VAL A 275 -23.94 6.81 -27.53
N GLU A 276 -24.07 5.52 -27.21
CA GLU A 276 -24.49 5.09 -25.87
C GLU A 276 -23.31 5.10 -24.88
N PRO A 277 -23.52 5.41 -23.59
CA PRO A 277 -22.46 5.33 -22.58
C PRO A 277 -21.79 3.96 -22.56
N LEU A 278 -20.45 3.92 -22.43
CA LEU A 278 -19.74 2.64 -22.34
C LEU A 278 -20.34 1.75 -21.24
N PRO A 279 -20.70 0.49 -21.54
CA PRO A 279 -21.32 -0.38 -20.56
C PRO A 279 -20.33 -0.82 -19.48
N VAL A 280 -20.84 -1.10 -18.28
CA VAL A 280 -20.07 -1.70 -17.19
C VAL A 280 -19.46 -3.03 -17.65
N GLY A 281 -18.21 -3.28 -17.26
CA GLY A 281 -17.42 -4.44 -17.70
C GLY A 281 -16.62 -4.20 -18.98
N THR A 282 -16.78 -3.05 -19.64
CA THR A 282 -15.94 -2.65 -20.78
C THR A 282 -14.50 -2.44 -20.33
N THR A 283 -13.54 -2.97 -21.10
CA THR A 283 -12.12 -2.75 -20.87
C THR A 283 -11.62 -1.58 -21.71
N VAL A 284 -10.94 -0.63 -21.08
CA VAL A 284 -10.22 0.47 -21.74
C VAL A 284 -8.73 0.26 -21.52
N THR A 285 -7.98 0.18 -22.62
CA THR A 285 -6.53 -0.08 -22.61
C THR A 285 -5.80 1.12 -23.22
N ALA A 286 -4.84 1.69 -22.49
CA ALA A 286 -3.89 2.66 -23.04
C ALA A 286 -2.71 1.92 -23.68
N ILE A 287 -2.33 2.32 -24.90
CA ILE A 287 -1.22 1.73 -25.64
C ILE A 287 -0.27 2.81 -26.18
N GLY A 288 1.01 2.46 -26.27
CA GLY A 288 2.04 3.33 -26.85
C GLY A 288 2.04 3.33 -28.39
N GLU A 289 3.00 4.03 -28.99
CA GLU A 289 3.12 4.14 -30.45
C GLU A 289 3.43 2.78 -31.12
N ASP A 290 4.18 1.93 -30.45
CA ASP A 290 4.51 0.56 -30.88
C ASP A 290 3.48 -0.49 -30.46
N SER A 291 2.34 -0.06 -29.91
CA SER A 291 1.25 -0.91 -29.41
C SER A 291 1.56 -1.71 -28.14
N ARG A 292 2.62 -1.36 -27.40
CA ARG A 292 2.81 -1.86 -26.03
C ARG A 292 1.66 -1.41 -25.13
N VAL A 293 1.24 -2.27 -24.21
CA VAL A 293 0.21 -1.92 -23.23
C VAL A 293 0.83 -1.10 -22.11
N LEU A 294 0.28 0.08 -21.87
CA LEU A 294 0.76 1.04 -20.88
C LEU A 294 -0.17 1.14 -19.66
N GLY A 295 -1.35 0.56 -19.73
CA GLY A 295 -2.32 0.57 -18.65
C GLY A 295 -3.66 0.03 -19.11
N GLN A 296 -4.47 -0.44 -18.16
CA GLN A 296 -5.83 -0.89 -18.43
C GLN A 296 -6.74 -0.69 -17.23
N VAL A 297 -8.02 -0.45 -17.52
CA VAL A 297 -9.08 -0.32 -16.52
C VAL A 297 -10.37 -0.93 -17.04
N THR A 298 -11.23 -1.35 -16.12
CA THR A 298 -12.59 -1.83 -16.42
C THR A 298 -13.61 -0.79 -15.99
N VAL A 299 -14.52 -0.43 -16.89
CA VAL A 299 -15.65 0.47 -16.64
C VAL A 299 -16.53 -0.10 -15.54
N ARG A 300 -16.71 0.66 -14.45
CA ARG A 300 -17.60 0.31 -13.32
C ARG A 300 -18.85 1.16 -13.24
N THR A 301 -18.88 2.29 -13.93
CA THR A 301 -20.03 3.18 -14.04
C THR A 301 -20.23 3.50 -15.51
N ALA A 302 -21.45 3.39 -16.02
CA ALA A 302 -21.70 3.53 -17.46
C ALA A 302 -21.17 4.88 -17.98
N GLY A 303 -20.38 4.83 -19.06
CA GLY A 303 -19.69 5.98 -19.65
C GLY A 303 -18.41 6.43 -18.93
N TRP A 304 -18.09 5.88 -17.77
CA TRP A 304 -16.98 6.31 -16.91
C TRP A 304 -15.98 5.17 -16.76
N TYR A 305 -14.78 5.32 -17.33
CA TYR A 305 -13.72 4.31 -17.15
C TYR A 305 -12.83 4.58 -15.92
N GLY A 306 -13.13 5.59 -15.10
CA GLY A 306 -12.38 5.91 -13.88
C GLY A 306 -10.97 6.43 -14.17
N VAL A 307 -10.14 6.56 -13.13
CA VAL A 307 -8.73 6.93 -13.28
C VAL A 307 -7.91 5.73 -13.74
N LEU A 308 -7.43 5.80 -14.98
CA LEU A 308 -6.53 4.85 -15.62
C LEU A 308 -5.08 5.35 -15.51
N ALA A 309 -4.23 4.60 -14.80
CA ALA A 309 -2.79 4.83 -14.83
C ALA A 309 -2.19 4.43 -16.19
N VAL A 310 -1.34 5.29 -16.75
CA VAL A 310 -0.58 5.06 -17.98
C VAL A 310 0.91 5.15 -17.66
N TYR A 311 1.56 3.99 -17.59
CA TYR A 311 2.93 3.84 -17.11
C TYR A 311 3.96 4.43 -18.06
N GLY A 312 4.94 5.12 -17.48
CA GLY A 312 6.11 5.67 -18.15
C GLY A 312 7.36 4.83 -17.94
N ALA A 313 8.34 5.00 -18.81
CA ALA A 313 9.65 4.40 -18.65
C ALA A 313 10.38 5.05 -17.46
N ASP A 314 10.83 4.24 -16.51
CA ASP A 314 11.50 4.70 -15.29
C ASP A 314 12.98 4.25 -15.18
N GLY A 315 13.51 3.67 -16.27
CA GLY A 315 14.87 3.15 -16.34
C GLY A 315 15.14 1.94 -15.44
N SER A 316 14.10 1.26 -14.95
CA SER A 316 14.24 0.00 -14.20
C SER A 316 14.47 -1.22 -15.11
N ASP A 317 14.13 -1.13 -16.40
CA ASP A 317 14.40 -2.16 -17.38
C ASP A 317 14.91 -1.60 -18.71
N SER A 318 15.66 -2.44 -19.42
CA SER A 318 16.14 -2.15 -20.78
C SER A 318 15.06 -2.35 -21.85
N GLU A 319 13.91 -2.94 -21.49
CA GLU A 319 12.82 -3.25 -22.41
C GLU A 319 11.93 -2.03 -22.69
N PHE A 320 12.11 -0.91 -21.95
CA PHE A 320 11.27 0.28 -22.04
C PHE A 320 9.79 -0.08 -21.91
N ARG A 321 9.43 -0.76 -20.82
CA ARG A 321 8.05 -1.25 -20.62
C ARG A 321 6.99 -0.14 -20.49
N GLY A 322 7.40 1.10 -20.20
CA GLY A 322 6.52 2.26 -20.16
C GLY A 322 6.78 3.28 -21.28
N ALA A 323 5.90 4.29 -21.38
CA ALA A 323 5.98 5.35 -22.37
C ALA A 323 7.10 6.36 -22.09
N ARG A 324 7.61 7.00 -23.14
CA ARG A 324 8.59 8.09 -23.03
C ARG A 324 7.90 9.44 -22.98
N VAL A 325 8.54 10.44 -22.36
CA VAL A 325 8.08 11.83 -22.41
C VAL A 325 7.84 12.27 -23.87
N GLY A 326 6.64 12.77 -24.12
CA GLY A 326 6.17 13.21 -25.43
C GLY A 326 5.58 12.12 -26.33
N GLU A 327 5.65 10.84 -25.94
CA GLU A 327 5.08 9.74 -26.71
C GLU A 327 3.55 9.80 -26.75
N GLN A 328 2.98 9.59 -27.92
CA GLN A 328 1.52 9.59 -28.10
C GLN A 328 0.86 8.36 -27.48
N ILE A 329 -0.21 8.60 -26.72
CA ILE A 329 -1.02 7.54 -26.11
C ILE A 329 -2.27 7.30 -26.98
N ARG A 330 -2.50 6.04 -27.35
CA ARG A 330 -3.70 5.60 -28.07
C ARG A 330 -4.53 4.67 -27.18
N PHE A 331 -5.79 4.46 -27.55
CA PHE A 331 -6.73 3.70 -26.71
C PHE A 331 -7.41 2.59 -27.48
N LEU A 332 -7.64 1.47 -26.79
CA LEU A 332 -8.47 0.37 -27.23
C LEU A 332 -9.68 0.22 -26.29
N ILE A 333 -10.86 -0.06 -26.84
CA ILE A 333 -12.07 -0.43 -26.11
C ILE A 333 -12.37 -1.90 -26.46
N ASN A 334 -12.30 -2.79 -25.47
CA ASN A 334 -12.41 -4.24 -25.66
C ASN A 334 -11.46 -4.82 -26.74
N GLY A 335 -10.31 -4.17 -26.95
CA GLY A 335 -9.33 -4.54 -27.98
C GLY A 335 -9.46 -3.80 -29.30
N ASP A 336 -10.58 -3.13 -29.55
CA ASP A 336 -10.80 -2.37 -30.78
C ASP A 336 -10.30 -0.92 -30.64
N PRO A 337 -9.68 -0.32 -31.67
CA PRO A 337 -9.23 1.07 -31.63
C PRO A 337 -10.37 2.05 -31.30
N ALA A 338 -10.12 2.94 -30.34
CA ALA A 338 -11.02 4.01 -29.95
C ALA A 338 -10.50 5.38 -30.39
N THR A 339 -11.42 6.31 -30.64
CA THR A 339 -11.11 7.70 -31.01
C THR A 339 -11.26 8.61 -29.81
N VAL A 340 -10.34 9.56 -29.63
CA VAL A 340 -10.46 10.63 -28.63
C VAL A 340 -11.38 11.73 -29.18
N VAL A 341 -12.47 12.05 -28.48
CA VAL A 341 -13.55 12.91 -29.01
C VAL A 341 -13.69 14.28 -28.34
N ASN A 342 -12.97 14.53 -27.24
CA ASN A 342 -12.99 15.82 -26.54
C ASN A 342 -11.83 16.76 -26.93
N GLY A 343 -11.21 16.54 -28.10
CA GLY A 343 -10.15 17.37 -28.65
C GLY A 343 -8.79 17.23 -27.97
N GLN A 344 -8.64 16.30 -27.01
CA GLN A 344 -7.34 15.99 -26.42
C GLN A 344 -6.45 15.23 -27.41
N ASN A 345 -5.13 15.43 -27.27
CA ASN A 345 -4.11 14.61 -27.90
C ASN A 345 -3.16 14.10 -26.81
N PRO A 346 -3.55 13.04 -26.07
CA PRO A 346 -2.83 12.63 -24.88
C PRO A 346 -1.43 12.12 -25.25
N VAL A 347 -0.43 12.71 -24.60
CA VAL A 347 0.97 12.28 -24.65
C VAL A 347 1.44 11.99 -23.24
N TRP A 348 2.45 11.15 -23.09
CA TRP A 348 3.06 10.94 -21.78
C TRP A 348 3.85 12.19 -21.37
N THR A 349 3.49 12.82 -20.24
CA THR A 349 4.06 14.09 -19.79
C THR A 349 4.96 13.91 -18.57
N ASN A 350 4.49 14.26 -17.37
CA ASN A 350 5.22 14.14 -16.12
C ASN A 350 4.44 13.25 -15.15
N ASN A 351 5.18 12.59 -14.25
CA ASN A 351 4.59 11.72 -13.25
C ASN A 351 3.47 12.42 -12.45
N GLY A 352 2.30 11.79 -12.36
CA GLY A 352 1.14 12.30 -11.65
C GLY A 352 0.24 13.28 -12.41
N ASP A 353 0.54 13.62 -13.67
CA ASP A 353 -0.37 14.42 -14.50
C ASP A 353 -1.71 13.72 -14.73
N LEU A 354 -2.78 14.49 -14.92
CA LEU A 354 -4.14 14.01 -15.10
C LEU A 354 -4.79 14.65 -16.33
N PHE A 355 -5.37 13.83 -17.21
CA PHE A 355 -6.10 14.30 -18.38
C PHE A 355 -7.49 13.68 -18.46
N GLN A 356 -8.50 14.48 -18.83
CA GLN A 356 -9.79 13.93 -19.23
C GLN A 356 -9.73 13.50 -20.69
N VAL A 357 -9.85 12.20 -20.98
CA VAL A 357 -9.79 11.67 -22.35
C VAL A 357 -11.10 10.94 -22.66
N ASP A 358 -12.05 11.63 -23.28
CA ASP A 358 -13.31 11.02 -23.67
C ASP A 358 -13.11 10.20 -24.94
N LEU A 359 -13.60 8.95 -24.92
CA LEU A 359 -13.38 7.98 -25.99
C LEU A 359 -14.69 7.61 -26.66
N GLU A 360 -14.66 7.44 -27.98
CA GLU A 360 -15.75 6.89 -28.76
C GLU A 360 -15.28 5.71 -29.61
N ILE A 361 -16.11 4.68 -29.67
CA ILE A 361 -16.01 3.64 -30.70
C ILE A 361 -17.30 3.61 -31.53
N SER A 362 -17.16 3.91 -32.82
CA SER A 362 -18.22 3.85 -33.82
C SER A 362 -18.07 2.59 -34.66
N GLY A 363 -18.98 1.63 -34.52
CA GLY A 363 -19.20 0.48 -35.38
C GLY A 363 -17.97 -0.20 -36.03
N GLN A 364 -17.42 -1.22 -35.38
CA GLN A 364 -17.13 -2.46 -36.12
C GLN A 364 -18.28 -3.42 -35.86
N SER A 365 -18.88 -3.93 -36.93
CA SER A 365 -19.91 -4.98 -36.86
C SER A 365 -19.45 -6.09 -35.93
N ASP A 366 -20.32 -6.56 -35.04
CA ASP A 366 -20.16 -7.86 -34.40
C ASP A 366 -20.12 -8.92 -35.53
N ALA A 367 -18.93 -9.19 -36.07
CA ALA A 367 -18.73 -10.30 -36.97
C ALA A 367 -18.79 -11.57 -36.12
N HIS A 368 -20.01 -12.02 -35.81
CA HIS A 368 -20.23 -13.36 -35.29
C HIS A 368 -19.65 -14.33 -36.33
N LYS A 369 -18.47 -14.91 -36.03
CA LYS A 369 -17.92 -16.03 -36.79
C LYS A 369 -18.82 -17.24 -36.56
N ILE A 370 -19.86 -17.38 -37.38
CA ILE A 370 -20.67 -18.60 -37.44
C ILE A 370 -19.84 -19.63 -38.19
N PHE A 371 -19.33 -20.63 -37.47
CA PHE A 371 -18.75 -21.82 -38.09
C PHE A 371 -19.90 -22.69 -38.61
N LEU A 372 -20.11 -22.69 -39.92
CA LEU A 372 -20.97 -23.67 -40.58
C LEU A 372 -20.17 -24.98 -40.74
N PRO A 373 -20.71 -26.14 -40.35
CA PRO A 373 -20.03 -27.41 -40.57
C PRO A 373 -19.91 -27.67 -42.08
N THR A 374 -18.71 -28.04 -42.52
CA THR A 374 -18.46 -28.52 -43.87
C THR A 374 -19.24 -29.81 -44.11
N VAL A 375 -20.21 -29.78 -45.03
CA VAL A 375 -20.84 -31.00 -45.54
C VAL A 375 -19.89 -31.59 -46.58
N GLN A 376 -19.20 -32.67 -46.21
CA GLN A 376 -18.50 -33.50 -47.19
C GLN A 376 -19.53 -34.31 -47.99
N ARG A 377 -19.33 -34.38 -49.31
CA ARG A 377 -20.11 -35.22 -50.22
C ARG A 377 -19.57 -36.64 -50.25
#